data_AF-A0A7C2EFW5-F1
#
_entry.id   AF-A0A7C2EFW5-F1
#
_cell.length_a   1.000
_cell.length_b   1.000
_cell.length_c   1.000
_cell.angle_alpha   90.00
_cell.angle_beta   90.00
_cell.angle_gamma   90.00
#
_symmetry.space_group_name_H-M   'P 1'
#
loop_
_entity.id
_entity.type
_entity.pdbx_description
1 polymer ?
#
loop_
_entity_poly.entity_id
_entity_poly.type
_entity_poly.pdbx_seq_one_letter_code
_entity_poly.pdbx_strand_id
1 'polypeptide(L)'
;MNIVSLGKIRVTNPGTPVPLSATPLMVAKVRVQAVIGETGRVFLGERPSFNKASGVGVIKEFWPTGVGGGRADEFELDATSRGNVIDLSKLYLDANVAGEGAIVSYCQR
;
A
#
# COMPACT_ATOMS: atom_id res chain seq x y z
N MET A 1 -16.78 10.08 -10.80
CA MET A 1 -15.69 9.21 -10.29
C MET A 1 -14.40 9.64 -10.96
N ASN A 2 -13.46 10.21 -10.20
CA ASN A 2 -12.13 10.58 -10.70
C ASN A 2 -11.11 9.55 -10.20
N ILE A 3 -10.17 9.14 -11.08
CA ILE A 3 -9.08 8.22 -10.74
C ILE A 3 -7.81 9.05 -10.58
N VAL A 4 -7.16 8.94 -9.43
CA VAL A 4 -5.91 9.65 -9.12
C VAL A 4 -4.81 8.63 -8.83
N SER A 5 -3.66 8.80 -9.48
CA SER A 5 -2.44 8.04 -9.19
C SER A 5 -1.57 8.82 -8.22
N LEU A 6 -1.12 8.15 -7.14
CA LEU A 6 -0.08 8.65 -6.25
C LEU A 6 1.32 8.22 -6.71
N GLY A 7 1.40 7.42 -7.78
CA GLY A 7 2.64 6.80 -8.22
C GLY A 7 3.17 5.78 -7.19
N LYS A 8 4.49 5.60 -7.17
CA LYS A 8 5.16 4.72 -6.21
C LYS A 8 5.35 5.43 -4.87
N ILE A 9 4.78 4.86 -3.82
CA ILE A 9 5.09 5.24 -2.44
C ILE A 9 6.27 4.39 -1.98
N ARG A 10 7.38 5.06 -1.63
CA ARG A 10 8.65 4.42 -1.28
C ARG A 10 8.80 4.34 0.24
N VAL A 11 9.27 3.19 0.71
CA VAL A 11 9.70 3.00 2.10
C VAL A 11 11.21 3.18 2.15
N THR A 12 11.67 4.37 2.51
CA THR A 12 13.12 4.68 2.54
C THR A 12 13.86 3.83 3.56
N ASN A 13 13.26 3.62 4.73
CA ASN A 13 13.86 2.90 5.85
C ASN A 13 12.97 1.71 6.24
N PRO A 14 13.36 0.47 5.92
CA PRO A 14 12.66 -0.73 6.36
C PRO A 14 12.39 -0.71 7.89
N GLY A 15 11.16 -1.00 8.29
CA GLY A 15 10.75 -0.96 9.71
C GLY A 15 10.18 0.40 10.13
N THR A 16 10.20 1.39 9.23
CA THR A 16 9.54 2.70 9.42
C THR A 16 8.40 2.83 8.40
N PRO A 17 7.18 2.35 8.75
CA PRO A 17 6.02 2.46 7.87
C PRO A 17 5.75 3.88 7.38
N VAL A 18 5.40 4.01 6.10
CA VAL A 18 5.09 5.27 5.41
C VAL A 18 3.59 5.32 5.08
N PRO A 19 2.85 6.39 5.41
CA PRO A 19 1.42 6.47 5.11
C PRO A 19 1.16 6.58 3.61
N LEU A 20 0.00 6.11 3.14
CA LEU A 20 -0.40 6.30 1.74
C LEU A 20 -0.72 7.77 1.43
N SER A 21 -1.10 8.56 2.44
CA SER A 21 -1.29 10.01 2.35
C SER A 21 -0.78 10.71 3.61
N ALA A 22 -0.06 11.82 3.44
CA ALA A 22 0.49 12.60 4.56
C ALA A 22 -0.60 13.31 5.40
N THR A 23 -1.75 13.59 4.79
CA THR A 23 -2.91 14.20 5.44
C THR A 23 -4.15 13.32 5.24
N PRO A 24 -5.19 13.45 6.07
CA PRO A 24 -6.44 12.72 5.89
C PRO A 24 -6.96 12.86 4.46
N LEU A 25 -7.16 11.72 3.80
CA LEU A 25 -7.61 11.66 2.40
C LEU A 25 -8.65 10.57 2.29
N MET A 26 -9.90 11.00 2.26
CA MET A 26 -11.06 10.12 2.21
C MET A 26 -11.35 9.72 0.77
N VAL A 27 -11.41 8.41 0.51
CA VAL A 27 -11.61 7.84 -0.83
C VAL A 27 -12.67 6.74 -0.82
N ALA A 28 -13.27 6.49 -1.98
CA ALA A 28 -14.24 5.41 -2.14
C ALA A 28 -13.57 4.08 -2.53
N LYS A 29 -12.40 4.14 -3.16
CA LYS A 29 -11.64 2.96 -3.58
C LYS A 29 -10.15 3.26 -3.57
N VAL A 30 -9.34 2.29 -3.20
CA VAL A 30 -7.87 2.34 -3.35
C VAL A 30 -7.36 1.01 -3.87
N ARG A 31 -6.45 1.07 -4.83
CA ARG A 31 -5.70 -0.08 -5.35
C ARG A 31 -4.23 0.12 -5.04
N VAL A 32 -3.61 -0.94 -4.53
CA VAL A 32 -2.19 -1.01 -4.19
C VAL A 32 -1.59 -2.18 -4.98
N GLN A 33 -0.49 -1.94 -5.68
CA GLN A 33 0.14 -2.92 -6.56
C GLN A 33 1.65 -3.01 -6.28
N ALA A 34 2.18 -4.23 -6.29
CA ALA A 34 3.63 -4.47 -6.27
C ALA A 34 4.32 -3.79 -7.46
N VAL A 35 5.50 -3.23 -7.22
CA VAL A 35 6.34 -2.68 -8.30
C VAL A 35 7.09 -3.83 -8.98
N ILE A 36 7.02 -3.89 -10.30
CA ILE A 36 7.75 -4.90 -11.08
C ILE A 36 9.25 -4.66 -10.98
N GLY A 37 10.02 -5.73 -10.73
CA GLY A 37 11.48 -5.72 -10.60
C GLY A 37 11.98 -5.57 -9.15
N GLU A 38 11.10 -5.29 -8.19
CA GLU A 38 11.48 -5.27 -6.77
C GLU A 38 11.74 -6.68 -6.23
N THR A 39 12.69 -6.77 -5.31
CA THR A 39 13.29 -8.01 -4.82
C THR A 39 12.86 -8.35 -3.40
N GLY A 40 12.46 -7.36 -2.61
CA GLY A 40 11.92 -7.52 -1.28
C GLY A 40 10.40 -7.56 -1.26
N ARG A 41 9.87 -8.10 -0.16
CA ARG A 41 8.43 -8.06 0.13
C ARG A 41 8.03 -6.67 0.60
N VAL A 42 6.83 -6.27 0.21
CA VAL A 42 6.18 -5.03 0.64
C VAL A 42 4.90 -5.40 1.38
N PHE A 43 4.54 -4.63 2.38
CA PHE A 43 3.43 -4.90 3.28
C PHE A 43 2.53 -3.68 3.34
N LEU A 44 1.23 -3.88 3.15
CA LEU A 44 0.19 -2.90 3.47
C LEU A 44 -0.38 -3.22 4.84
N GLY A 45 -0.55 -2.20 5.69
CA GLY A 45 -1.15 -2.35 7.01
C GLY A 45 -1.76 -1.07 7.54
N GLU A 46 -2.30 -1.14 8.76
CA GLU A 46 -2.96 -0.03 9.45
C GLU A 46 -2.27 0.31 10.79
N ARG A 47 -1.98 1.60 11.00
CA ARG A 47 -1.42 2.10 12.27
C ARG A 47 -2.54 2.34 13.31
N PRO A 48 -2.27 2.16 14.62
CA PRO A 48 -0.93 2.05 15.25
C PRO A 48 -0.34 0.63 15.27
N SER A 49 -1.14 -0.41 15.05
CA SER A 49 -0.75 -1.80 15.28
C SER A 49 0.17 -2.42 14.22
N PHE A 50 0.36 -1.76 13.07
CA PHE A 50 1.14 -2.28 11.95
C PHE A 50 2.61 -2.58 12.31
N ASN A 51 2.94 -3.87 12.27
CA ASN A 51 4.28 -4.42 12.44
C ASN A 51 4.49 -5.59 11.47
N LYS A 52 5.29 -5.39 10.42
CA LYS A 52 5.58 -6.43 9.42
C LYS A 52 6.36 -7.63 9.97
N ALA A 53 7.11 -7.47 11.06
CA ALA A 53 7.94 -8.55 11.60
C ALA A 53 7.09 -9.58 12.35
N SER A 54 6.04 -9.14 13.03
CA SER A 54 5.09 -10.01 13.73
C SER A 54 3.82 -10.32 12.94
N GLY A 55 3.55 -9.59 11.86
CA GLY A 55 2.30 -9.70 11.09
C GLY A 55 1.11 -8.96 11.70
N VAL A 56 1.26 -8.36 12.89
CA VAL A 56 0.18 -7.62 13.55
C VAL A 56 -0.16 -6.36 12.74
N GLY A 57 -1.45 -6.12 12.50
CA GLY A 57 -1.93 -4.97 11.73
C GLY A 57 -1.56 -4.99 10.24
N VAL A 58 -1.03 -6.11 9.72
CA VAL A 58 -0.79 -6.31 8.28
C VAL A 58 -2.11 -6.69 7.61
N ILE A 59 -2.45 -6.00 6.53
CA ILE A 59 -3.63 -6.26 5.69
C ILE A 59 -3.25 -7.16 4.51
N LYS A 60 -2.11 -6.89 3.86
CA LYS A 60 -1.63 -7.64 2.69
C LYS A 60 -0.11 -7.61 2.61
N GLU A 61 0.47 -8.78 2.35
CA GLU A 61 1.85 -8.96 1.90
C GLU A 61 1.89 -9.09 0.37
N PHE A 62 2.79 -8.35 -0.27
CA PHE A 62 3.04 -8.37 -1.70
C PHE A 62 4.35 -9.11 -1.99
N TRP A 63 4.26 -10.14 -2.84
CA TRP A 63 5.42 -10.91 -3.23
C TRP A 63 6.31 -10.14 -4.23
N PRO A 64 7.65 -10.14 -4.06
CA PRO A 64 8.56 -9.52 -5.02
C PRO A 64 8.52 -10.21 -6.38
N THR A 65 8.72 -9.44 -7.43
CA THR A 65 8.73 -9.95 -8.82
C THR A 65 10.14 -10.11 -9.39
N GLY A 66 11.15 -9.47 -8.79
CA GLY A 66 12.56 -9.56 -9.17
C GLY A 66 13.28 -10.82 -8.71
N VAL A 67 12.64 -11.64 -7.86
CA VAL A 67 13.15 -12.96 -7.44
C VAL A 67 12.38 -14.05 -8.19
N GLY A 68 12.85 -14.39 -9.39
CA GLY A 68 12.34 -15.53 -10.17
C GLY A 68 11.28 -15.22 -11.23
N GLY A 69 10.88 -13.95 -11.38
CA GLY A 69 9.77 -13.57 -12.27
C GLY A 69 8.42 -14.00 -11.70
N GLY A 70 7.39 -13.17 -11.89
CA GLY A 70 6.06 -13.44 -11.32
C GLY A 70 5.05 -12.37 -11.69
N ARG A 71 3.76 -12.65 -11.45
CA ARG A 71 2.70 -11.65 -11.62
C ARG A 71 2.80 -10.64 -10.48
N ALA A 72 2.77 -9.36 -10.80
CA ALA A 72 2.68 -8.31 -9.79
C ALA A 72 1.35 -8.44 -9.03
N ASP A 73 1.45 -8.76 -7.74
CA ASP A 73 0.31 -8.81 -6.83
C ASP A 73 -0.37 -7.45 -6.73
N GLU A 74 -1.68 -7.50 -6.55
CA GLU A 74 -2.51 -6.32 -6.33
C GLU A 74 -3.54 -6.56 -5.22
N PHE A 75 -3.95 -5.46 -4.60
CA PHE A 75 -4.97 -5.46 -3.57
C PHE A 75 -5.84 -4.23 -3.74
N GLU A 76 -7.16 -4.42 -3.61
CA GLU A 76 -8.14 -3.35 -3.73
C GLU A 76 -9.04 -3.33 -2.50
N LEU A 77 -9.24 -2.12 -1.96
CA LEU A 77 -10.27 -1.82 -0.98
C LEU A 77 -11.33 -0.95 -1.65
N ASP A 78 -12.59 -1.38 -1.59
CA ASP A 78 -13.75 -0.66 -2.12
C ASP A 78 -14.74 -0.41 -0.99
N ALA A 79 -15.08 0.85 -0.76
CA ALA A 79 -16.08 1.27 0.21
C ALA A 79 -17.52 0.91 -0.22
N THR A 80 -17.70 0.30 -1.39
CA THR A 80 -18.98 -0.07 -1.99
C THR A 80 -19.91 1.14 -2.02
N SER A 81 -21.15 1.09 -1.56
CA SER A 81 -22.10 2.22 -1.57
C SER A 81 -21.81 3.32 -0.53
N ARG A 82 -20.82 3.17 0.35
CA ARG A 82 -20.61 4.07 1.51
C ARG A 82 -19.97 5.42 1.18
N GLY A 83 -19.58 5.66 -0.06
CA GLY A 83 -18.94 6.91 -0.49
C GLY A 83 -17.46 6.99 -0.09
N ASN A 84 -16.94 8.20 0.12
CA ASN A 84 -15.53 8.44 0.44
C ASN A 84 -15.27 8.21 1.95
N VAL A 85 -15.12 6.94 2.36
CA VAL A 85 -14.99 6.56 3.79
C VAL A 85 -13.68 5.85 4.14
N ILE A 86 -12.85 5.54 3.15
CA ILE A 86 -11.51 4.97 3.39
C ILE A 86 -10.53 6.12 3.57
N ASP A 87 -9.91 6.24 4.74
CA ASP A 87 -8.87 7.24 4.99
C ASP A 87 -7.48 6.70 4.65
N LEU A 88 -6.89 7.20 3.56
CA LEU A 88 -5.55 6.79 3.12
C LEU A 88 -4.43 7.19 4.09
N SER A 89 -4.66 8.14 5.00
CA SER A 89 -3.66 8.49 6.02
C SER A 89 -3.53 7.43 7.14
N LYS A 90 -4.47 6.48 7.20
CA LYS A 90 -4.47 5.35 8.15
C LYS A 90 -3.85 4.09 7.59
N LEU A 91 -3.69 4.03 6.27
CA LEU A 91 -3.04 2.92 5.57
C LEU A 91 -1.55 3.26 5.37
N TYR A 92 -0.70 2.26 5.58
CA TYR A 92 0.75 2.42 5.56
C TYR A 92 1.41 1.30 4.76
N LEU A 93 2.56 1.61 4.17
CA LEU A 93 3.48 0.64 3.57
C LEU A 93 4.72 0.47 4.44
N ASP A 94 5.20 -0.76 4.54
CA ASP A 94 6.56 -1.07 4.97
C ASP A 94 7.17 -2.06 3.96
N ALA A 95 8.49 -2.09 3.82
CA ALA A 95 9.18 -2.89 2.82
C ALA A 95 10.41 -3.56 3.43
N ASN A 96 10.80 -4.75 2.96
CA ASN A 96 12.00 -5.42 3.44
C ASN A 96 13.30 -4.79 2.93
N VAL A 97 13.26 -4.12 1.78
CA VAL A 97 14.42 -3.47 1.17
C VAL A 97 14.19 -1.96 1.10
N ALA A 98 15.24 -1.19 1.37
CA ALA A 98 15.18 0.26 1.35
C ALA A 98 14.87 0.80 -0.06
N GLY A 99 13.93 1.74 -0.15
CA GLY A 99 13.52 2.39 -1.39
C GLY A 99 12.51 1.59 -2.23
N GLU A 100 12.16 0.37 -1.83
CA GLU A 100 11.06 -0.42 -2.39
C GLU A 100 9.69 0.06 -1.88
N GLY A 101 8.60 -0.43 -2.48
CA GLY A 101 7.26 -0.03 -2.09
C GLY A 101 6.16 -0.47 -3.05
N ALA A 102 5.09 0.31 -3.13
CA ALA A 102 3.93 -0.04 -3.96
C ALA A 102 3.44 1.14 -4.80
N ILE A 103 2.85 0.83 -5.95
CA ILE A 103 2.10 1.79 -6.76
C ILE A 103 0.71 1.91 -6.17
N VAL A 104 0.26 3.14 -5.96
CA VAL A 104 -1.04 3.42 -5.33
C VAL A 104 -1.87 4.32 -6.23
N SER A 105 -3.13 3.93 -6.43
CA SER A 105 -4.14 4.76 -7.07
C SER A 105 -5.46 4.68 -6.32
N TYR A 106 -6.28 5.72 -6.40
CA TYR A 106 -7.55 5.79 -5.70
C TYR A 106 -8.62 6.45 -6.54
N CYS A 107 -9.88 6.24 -6.13
CA CYS A 107 -11.03 6.90 -6.70
C CYS A 107 -11.81 7.64 -5.62
N GLN A 108 -12.27 8.84 -5.95
CA GLN A 108 -13.29 9.56 -5.18
C GLN A 108 -14.62 9.55 -5.92
N ARG A 109 -15.71 9.42 -5.16
CA ARG A 109 -17.08 9.59 -5.63
C ARG A 109 -17.54 11.02 -5.43
#